data_AF-A0A357AMP1-F1
#
_entry.id   AF-A0A357AMP1-F1
#
_cell.length_a   1.000
_cell.length_b   1.000
_cell.length_c   1.000
_cell.angle_alpha   90.00
_cell.angle_beta   90.00
_cell.angle_gamma   90.00
#
_symmetry.space_group_name_H-M   'P 1'
#
loop_
_entity.id
_entity.type
_entity.pdbx_description
1 polymer ?
#
loop_
_entity_poly.entity_id
_entity_poly.type
_entity_poly.pdbx_seq_one_letter_code
_entity_poly.pdbx_strand_id
1 'polypeptide(L)' 'MHRFMVAPEHIKNDLITLTGDDLKHLRQVLRLQPGDAIRIFDGGGMEH' A
#
# COMPACT_ATOMS: atom_id res chain seq x y z
N MET A 1 -10.85 -7.65 -2.22
CA MET A 1 -9.40 -7.69 -2.53
C MET A 1 -9.01 -6.36 -3.14
N HIS A 2 -8.43 -5.46 -2.36
CA HIS A 2 -7.99 -4.14 -2.82
C HIS A 2 -6.51 -4.23 -3.20
N ARG A 3 -6.17 -3.75 -4.39
CA ARG A 3 -4.80 -3.75 -4.92
C ARG A 3 -4.34 -2.31 -4.92
N PHE A 4 -3.29 -2.00 -4.19
CA PHE A 4 -2.72 -0.66 -4.18
C PHE A 4 -1.47 -0.64 -5.03
N MET A 5 -1.45 0.22 -6.04
CA MET A 5 -0.26 0.44 -6.84
C MET A 5 0.60 1.46 -6.12
N VAL A 6 1.74 1.04 -5.61
CA VAL A 6 2.70 1.94 -4.97
C VAL A 6 4.01 1.86 -5.74
N ALA A 7 4.74 2.97 -5.77
CA ALA A 7 6.02 2.98 -6.45
C ALA A 7 7.06 2.15 -5.67
N PRO A 8 8.00 1.47 -6.35
CA PRO A 8 9.02 0.66 -5.69
C PRO A 8 9.93 1.42 -4.75
N GLU A 9 10.15 2.70 -5.07
CA GLU A 9 10.85 3.65 -4.21
C GLU A 9 10.22 3.80 -2.81
N HIS A 10 8.92 3.51 -2.68
CA HIS A 10 8.19 3.58 -1.41
C HIS A 10 8.13 2.22 -0.69
N ILE A 11 8.55 1.12 -1.34
CA ILE A 11 8.65 -0.21 -0.73
C ILE A 11 10.11 -0.45 -0.33
N LYS A 12 10.35 -0.56 0.98
CA LYS A 12 11.69 -0.84 1.52
C LYS A 12 11.62 -2.06 2.43
N ASN A 13 12.17 -3.19 1.99
CA ASN A 13 12.37 -4.38 2.84
C ASN A 13 11.14 -4.70 3.70
N ASP A 14 9.98 -4.94 3.06
CA ASP A 14 8.69 -5.25 3.72
C ASP A 14 7.93 -4.06 4.34
N LEU A 15 8.51 -2.86 4.33
CA LEU A 15 7.85 -1.63 4.79
C LEU A 15 7.39 -0.79 3.61
N ILE A 16 6.07 -0.56 3.52
CA ILE A 16 5.49 0.38 2.55
C ILE A 16 5.30 1.74 3.22
N THR A 17 5.92 2.78 2.66
CA THR A 17 5.77 4.15 3.13
C THR A 17 4.77 4.89 2.26
N LEU A 18 3.60 5.22 2.82
CA LEU A 18 2.55 5.94 2.09
C LEU A 18 2.43 7.35 2.66
N THR A 19 2.50 8.35 1.78
CA THR A 19 2.51 9.76 2.17
C THR A 19 1.39 10.53 1.48
N GLY A 20 0.80 11.48 2.20
CA GLY A 20 -0.16 12.43 1.63
C GLY A 20 -1.50 11.82 1.24
N ASP A 21 -1.70 11.58 -0.07
CA ASP A 21 -2.98 11.21 -0.65
C ASP A 21 -3.31 9.73 -0.42
N ASP A 22 -2.30 8.86 -0.56
CA ASP A 22 -2.45 7.42 -0.37
C ASP A 22 -2.85 7.06 1.07
N LEU A 23 -2.29 7.76 2.07
CA LEU A 23 -2.64 7.54 3.48
C LEU A 23 -4.10 7.90 3.75
N LYS A 24 -4.60 8.94 3.10
CA LYS A 24 -6.00 9.35 3.18
C LYS A 24 -6.90 8.31 2.51
N HIS A 25 -6.49 7.77 1.36
CA HIS A 25 -7.22 6.72 0.66
C HIS A 25 -7.29 5.42 1.48
N LEU A 26 -6.15 4.96 2.01
CA LEU A 26 -6.05 3.76 2.86
C LEU A 26 -6.90 3.88 4.13
N ARG A 27 -6.91 5.07 4.76
CA ARG A 27 -7.61 5.28 6.04
C ARG A 27 -9.06 5.70 5.90
N GLN A 28 -9.44 6.45 4.87
CA GLN A 28 -10.82 6.96 4.71
C GLN A 28 -11.67 6.10 3.79
N VAL A 29 -11.09 5.62 2.67
CA VAL A 29 -11.82 4.81 1.68
C VAL A 29 -11.79 3.35 2.11
N LEU A 30 -10.59 2.84 2.37
CA LEU A 30 -10.37 1.45 2.75
C LEU A 30 -10.59 1.17 4.24
N ARG A 31 -10.34 2.17 5.10
CA ARG A 31 -10.48 2.10 6.56
C ARG A 31 -9.74 0.93 7.19
N LEU A 32 -8.53 0.67 6.70
CA LEU A 32 -7.69 -0.40 7.21
C LEU A 32 -7.34 -0.18 8.66
N GLN A 33 -7.28 -1.30 9.37
CA GLN A 33 -6.85 -1.33 10.76
C GLN A 33 -5.47 -1.98 10.85
N PRO A 34 -4.68 -1.66 11.89
CA PRO A 34 -3.45 -2.39 12.15
C PRO A 34 -3.76 -3.89 12.30
N GLY A 35 -3.16 -4.71 11.43
CA GLY A 35 -3.42 -6.15 11.32
C GLY A 35 -4.22 -6.58 10.09
N ASP A 36 -4.76 -5.62 9.32
CA ASP A 36 -5.49 -5.90 8.09
C ASP A 36 -4.51 -6.17 6.94
N ALA A 37 -4.74 -7.25 6.19
CA ALA A 37 -3.85 -7.67 5.11
C ALA A 37 -4.24 -6.97 3.80
N ILE A 38 -3.30 -6.23 3.22
CA ILE A 38 -3.46 -5.59 1.91
C ILE A 38 -2.48 -6.16 0.91
N ARG A 39 -2.87 -6.13 -0.36
CA ARG A 39 -1.98 -6.49 -1.47
C ARG A 39 -1.43 -5.24 -2.10
N ILE A 40 -0.11 -5.14 -2.10
CA ILE A 40 0.60 -4.04 -2.71
C ILE A 40 1.21 -4.52 -4.01
N PHE A 41 0.98 -3.72 -5.06
CA PHE A 41 1.59 -3.89 -6.35
C PHE A 41 2.63 -2.81 -6.54
N ASP A 42 3.87 -3.24 -6.70
CA ASP A 42 5.03 -2.40 -6.94
C ASP A 42 5.04 -1.74 -8.34
N GLY A 43 4.10 -2.12 -9.22
CA GLY A 43 4.09 -1.72 -10.63
C GLY A 43 5.22 -2.36 -11.47
N GLY A 44 6.29 -2.84 -10.85
CA GLY A 44 7.39 -3.59 -11.47
C GLY A 44 7.10 -5.07 -11.77
N GLY A 45 5.91 -5.57 -11.40
CA GLY A 45 5.50 -6.96 -11.67
C GLY A 45 5.72 -7.94 -10.51
N MET A 46 6.20 -7.47 -9.35
CA MET A 46 6.23 -8.26 -8.10
C MET A 46 5.03 -7.90 -7.21
N GLU A 47 4.31 -8.94 -6.76
CA GLU A 47 3.24 -8.86 -5.77
C GLU A 47 3.84 -9.10 -4.38
N HIS A 48 3.59 -8.17 -3.44
CA HIS A 48 3.94 -8.32 -2.02
C HIS A 48 2.67 -8.31 -1.15
#